data_AF-A0A1F9PE59-F1
#
_entry.id   AF-A0A1F9PE59-F1
#
_cell.length_a   1.000
_cell.length_b   1.000
_cell.length_c   1.000
_cell.angle_alpha   90.00
_cell.angle_beta   90.00
_cell.angle_gamma   90.00
#
_symmetry.space_group_name_H-M   'P 1'
#
loop_
_entity.id
_entity.type
_entity.pdbx_description
1 polymer ?
#
loop_
_entity_poly.entity_id
_entity_poly.type
_entity_poly.pdbx_seq_one_letter_code
_entity_poly.pdbx_strand_id
1 'polypeptide(L)'
;MKEELKVPQRIAAVLVYGRAPLVFAGMMFAVGVMWTHNPGLYISGVVCFLVSMCFDLVDRWFSTRFGQDFKLTDLADRLMDKLVYAIIFPLLTAGAMWRLLEVSPEYTRTELLHAILILFLCIAVLVRDNFSQFMRKFSCKSPEKSEEAQYTMLRQIVAAPVGALLYIHIFYIPTTDPGFFYGPLSAISHLPLRNLFVIEIFFLIIIFGSIAMNCRKYGSFCLDEICLGDMALRRRILAVFPNALTTMNALMGLLAVFFAYQGKIREAYLLLVGGAVFDKVDGALARKLGLTAAAGNSTKRFNITFGGVMDDIADAVSFCIAPGWIFYIFLSQIQNPVIQSLPLKFAAIVYILSGFARLAYFTLDNNPIPGFFKGMPTPAAALLVAAPMIMLETAVAEMSGTVAFWGIFCFCLLLLASGVMNLYPVRYLHIGRFMDRRPGFTRINLAVFLLSVFTPFFGYVVLVYGILYLISPKFTGKINPEDISGVKP
;
A
#
# COMPACT_ATOMS: atom_id res chain seq x y z
N MET A 1 20.58 -54.67 4.09
CA MET A 1 19.70 -53.69 4.75
C MET A 1 19.50 -52.46 3.84
N LYS A 2 18.82 -52.62 2.70
CA LYS A 2 18.67 -51.60 1.63
C LYS A 2 17.23 -51.52 1.09
N GLU A 3 16.25 -52.07 1.82
CA GLU A 3 14.87 -52.20 1.36
C GLU A 3 13.87 -51.17 1.95
N GLU A 4 14.21 -50.44 3.01
CA GLU A 4 13.26 -49.52 3.65
C GLU A 4 13.04 -48.17 2.93
N LEU A 5 13.86 -47.84 1.91
CA LEU A 5 13.79 -46.53 1.21
C LEU A 5 13.01 -46.52 -0.13
N LYS A 6 12.51 -47.66 -0.62
CA LYS A 6 11.78 -47.73 -1.93
C LYS A 6 10.29 -47.43 -1.84
N VAL A 7 9.63 -47.83 -0.75
CA VAL A 7 8.20 -47.53 -0.50
C VAL A 7 7.94 -46.02 -0.36
N PRO A 8 8.79 -45.25 0.36
CA PRO A 8 8.73 -43.78 0.41
C PRO A 8 8.67 -43.10 -0.96
N GLN A 9 9.45 -43.61 -1.92
CA GLN A 9 9.64 -42.96 -3.22
C GLN A 9 8.43 -43.10 -4.15
N ARG A 10 7.79 -44.28 -4.17
CA ARG A 10 6.59 -44.51 -4.97
C ARG A 10 5.41 -43.67 -4.45
N ILE A 11 5.29 -43.55 -3.14
CA ILE A 11 4.24 -42.75 -2.50
C ILE A 11 4.45 -41.26 -2.79
N ALA A 12 5.66 -40.73 -2.63
CA ALA A 12 5.97 -39.34 -2.96
C ALA A 12 5.72 -39.02 -4.44
N ALA A 13 6.11 -39.90 -5.36
CA ALA A 13 5.82 -39.70 -6.78
C ALA A 13 4.31 -39.67 -7.07
N VAL A 14 3.53 -40.60 -6.50
CA VAL A 14 2.07 -40.61 -6.67
C VAL A 14 1.43 -39.33 -6.11
N LEU A 15 1.91 -38.84 -4.98
CA LEU A 15 1.41 -37.61 -4.38
C LEU A 15 1.71 -36.39 -5.27
N VAL A 16 2.95 -36.24 -5.76
CA VAL A 16 3.35 -35.11 -6.61
C VAL A 16 2.61 -35.12 -7.94
N TYR A 17 2.65 -36.25 -8.67
CA TYR A 17 2.07 -36.36 -10.01
C TYR A 17 0.55 -36.48 -9.99
N GLY A 18 -0.06 -36.89 -8.87
CA GLY A 18 -1.50 -37.03 -8.72
C GLY A 18 -2.26 -35.69 -8.64
N ARG A 19 -1.61 -34.62 -8.19
CA ARG A 19 -2.29 -33.31 -7.98
C ARG A 19 -2.87 -32.72 -9.27
N ALA A 20 -2.08 -32.61 -10.33
CA ALA A 20 -2.52 -31.96 -11.56
C ALA A 20 -3.72 -32.67 -12.23
N PRO A 21 -3.76 -34.01 -12.35
CA PRO A 21 -4.94 -34.72 -12.83
C PRO A 21 -6.20 -34.48 -11.98
N LEU A 22 -6.08 -34.48 -10.64
CA LEU A 22 -7.22 -34.22 -9.75
C LEU A 22 -7.77 -32.81 -9.91
N VAL A 23 -6.89 -31.81 -10.03
CA VAL A 23 -7.29 -30.41 -10.26
C VAL A 23 -7.90 -30.22 -11.63
N PHE A 24 -7.37 -30.89 -12.65
CA PHE A 24 -7.96 -30.89 -13.99
C PHE A 24 -9.35 -31.54 -14.00
N ALA A 25 -9.53 -32.67 -13.29
CA ALA A 25 -10.85 -33.28 -13.11
C ALA A 25 -11.82 -32.33 -12.39
N GLY A 26 -11.36 -31.67 -11.32
CA GLY A 26 -12.12 -30.63 -10.62
C GLY A 26 -12.55 -29.49 -11.57
N MET A 27 -11.66 -29.02 -12.43
CA MET A 27 -11.98 -28.01 -13.46
C MET A 27 -13.07 -28.50 -14.42
N MET A 28 -12.98 -29.73 -14.92
CA MET A 28 -14.00 -30.28 -15.81
C MET A 28 -15.37 -30.38 -15.13
N PHE A 29 -15.39 -30.79 -13.86
CA PHE A 29 -16.62 -30.77 -13.07
C PHE A 29 -17.17 -29.36 -12.87
N ALA A 30 -16.32 -28.38 -12.56
CA ALA A 30 -16.75 -26.97 -12.42
C ALA A 30 -17.33 -26.41 -13.72
N VAL A 31 -16.71 -26.68 -14.87
CA VAL A 31 -17.24 -26.28 -16.18
C VAL A 31 -18.59 -26.98 -16.45
N GLY A 32 -18.69 -28.26 -16.09
CA GLY A 32 -19.95 -29.00 -16.16
C GLY A 32 -21.04 -28.40 -15.26
N VAL A 33 -20.69 -27.92 -14.07
CA VAL A 33 -21.59 -27.19 -13.16
C VAL A 33 -22.07 -25.89 -13.80
N MET A 34 -21.15 -25.10 -14.38
CA MET A 34 -21.52 -23.85 -15.06
C MET A 34 -22.52 -24.07 -16.20
N TRP A 35 -22.39 -25.19 -16.92
CA TRP A 35 -23.22 -25.50 -18.08
C TRP A 35 -24.56 -26.17 -17.71
N THR A 36 -24.53 -27.14 -16.81
CA THR A 36 -25.68 -28.04 -16.56
C THR A 36 -26.42 -27.76 -15.25
N HIS A 37 -25.85 -26.92 -14.38
CA HIS A 37 -26.39 -26.64 -13.05
C HIS A 37 -26.65 -27.91 -12.20
N ASN A 38 -25.85 -28.96 -12.42
CA ASN A 38 -26.04 -30.24 -11.74
C ASN A 38 -25.30 -30.31 -10.39
N PRO A 39 -26.01 -30.56 -9.27
CA PRO A 39 -25.38 -30.62 -7.94
C PRO A 39 -24.44 -31.82 -7.75
N GLY A 40 -24.63 -32.92 -8.48
CA GLY A 40 -23.73 -34.08 -8.45
C GLY A 40 -22.35 -33.77 -9.04
N LEU A 41 -22.30 -32.96 -10.09
CA LEU A 41 -21.04 -32.46 -10.66
C LEU A 41 -20.33 -31.51 -9.67
N TYR A 42 -21.10 -30.68 -8.96
CA TYR A 42 -20.55 -29.80 -7.93
C TYR A 42 -19.87 -30.59 -6.81
N ILE A 43 -20.54 -31.60 -6.24
CA ILE A 43 -19.96 -32.45 -5.19
C ILE A 43 -18.69 -33.13 -5.69
N SER A 44 -18.74 -33.71 -6.89
CA SER A 44 -17.59 -34.39 -7.49
C SER A 44 -16.40 -33.45 -7.67
N GLY A 45 -16.65 -32.22 -8.15
CA GLY A 45 -15.63 -31.18 -8.28
C GLY A 45 -15.02 -30.78 -6.95
N VAL A 46 -15.85 -30.55 -5.91
CA VAL A 46 -15.36 -30.19 -4.57
C VAL A 46 -14.51 -31.32 -3.97
N VAL A 47 -14.93 -32.58 -4.13
CA VAL A 47 -14.17 -33.74 -3.64
C VAL A 47 -12.82 -33.83 -4.34
N CYS A 48 -12.77 -33.73 -5.67
CA CYS A 48 -11.50 -33.74 -6.41
C CYS A 48 -10.55 -32.62 -5.95
N PHE A 49 -11.09 -31.43 -5.73
CA PHE A 49 -10.32 -30.28 -5.29
C PHE A 49 -9.77 -30.46 -3.86
N LEU A 50 -10.60 -30.90 -2.91
CA LEU A 50 -10.19 -31.17 -1.54
C LEU A 50 -9.14 -32.28 -1.46
N VAL A 51 -9.32 -33.37 -2.22
CA VAL A 51 -8.33 -34.46 -2.28
C VAL A 51 -6.99 -33.97 -2.84
N SER A 52 -7.01 -33.13 -3.88
CA SER A 52 -5.77 -32.53 -4.40
C SER A 52 -5.06 -31.68 -3.35
N MET A 53 -5.79 -30.95 -2.51
CA MET A 53 -5.20 -30.13 -1.44
C MET A 53 -4.64 -30.98 -0.31
N CYS A 54 -5.30 -32.09 0.02
CA CYS A 54 -4.75 -33.07 0.96
C CYS A 54 -3.42 -33.65 0.45
N PHE A 55 -3.34 -33.99 -0.84
CA PHE A 55 -2.10 -34.51 -1.44
C PHE A 55 -0.96 -33.48 -1.34
N ASP A 56 -1.25 -32.21 -1.56
CA ASP A 56 -0.30 -31.11 -1.42
C ASP A 56 0.24 -30.96 0.02
N LEU A 57 -0.64 -31.06 1.03
CA LEU A 57 -0.23 -31.01 2.43
C LEU A 57 0.61 -32.23 2.84
N VAL A 58 0.19 -33.42 2.40
CA VAL A 58 0.89 -34.68 2.71
C VAL A 58 2.25 -34.73 2.04
N ASP A 59 2.36 -34.32 0.77
CA ASP A 59 3.64 -34.29 0.04
C ASP A 59 4.65 -33.36 0.72
N ARG A 60 4.22 -32.17 1.15
CA ARG A 60 5.09 -31.26 1.91
C ARG A 60 5.52 -31.79 3.25
N TRP A 61 4.61 -32.42 3.99
CA TRP A 61 4.98 -33.07 5.23
C TRP A 61 6.02 -34.17 4.97
N PHE A 62 5.84 -34.93 3.90
CA PHE A 62 6.76 -35.99 3.51
C PHE A 62 8.14 -35.45 3.13
N SER A 63 8.21 -34.38 2.34
CA SER A 63 9.47 -33.78 1.89
C SER A 63 10.29 -33.20 3.05
N THR A 64 9.63 -32.58 4.04
CA THR A 64 10.30 -32.05 5.24
C THR A 64 10.86 -33.13 6.16
N ARG A 65 10.17 -34.28 6.27
CA ARG A 65 10.54 -35.34 7.21
C ARG A 65 11.58 -36.31 6.65
N PHE A 66 11.51 -36.61 5.36
CA PHE A 66 12.33 -37.68 4.77
C PHE A 66 13.46 -37.19 3.87
N GLY A 67 13.49 -35.89 3.50
CA GLY A 67 14.51 -35.32 2.63
C GLY A 67 14.43 -35.89 1.21
N GLN A 68 14.13 -35.05 0.21
CA GLN A 68 14.10 -35.51 -1.17
C GLN A 68 15.52 -35.54 -1.76
N ASP A 69 16.14 -36.72 -1.82
CA ASP A 69 17.49 -36.93 -2.37
C ASP A 69 17.59 -36.85 -3.91
N PHE A 70 16.57 -36.34 -4.62
CA PHE A 70 16.54 -36.35 -6.10
C PHE A 70 16.15 -35.00 -6.71
N LYS A 71 17.04 -34.44 -7.54
CA LYS A 71 16.81 -33.19 -8.30
C LYS A 71 15.56 -33.21 -9.20
N LEU A 72 15.15 -34.40 -9.65
CA LEU A 72 14.02 -34.55 -10.58
C LEU A 72 12.66 -34.35 -9.88
N THR A 73 12.55 -34.77 -8.62
CA THR A 73 11.31 -34.65 -7.83
C THR A 73 11.03 -33.18 -7.48
N ASP A 74 12.05 -32.41 -7.11
CA ASP A 74 11.96 -30.97 -6.84
C ASP A 74 11.61 -30.16 -8.11
N LEU A 75 12.04 -30.60 -9.30
CA LEU A 75 11.61 -29.99 -10.56
C LEU A 75 10.14 -30.31 -10.87
N ALA A 76 9.75 -31.58 -10.70
CA ALA A 76 8.39 -32.05 -10.95
C ALA A 76 7.37 -31.36 -10.03
N ASP A 77 7.69 -31.23 -8.74
CA ASP A 77 6.82 -30.57 -7.76
C ASP A 77 6.54 -29.10 -8.15
N ARG A 78 7.59 -28.34 -8.51
CA ARG A 78 7.44 -26.96 -8.99
C ARG A 78 6.62 -26.85 -10.28
N LEU A 79 6.78 -27.81 -11.20
CA LEU A 79 6.02 -27.82 -12.45
C LEU A 79 4.55 -28.13 -12.18
N MET A 80 4.28 -29.09 -11.30
CA MET A 80 2.92 -29.46 -10.90
C MET A 80 2.22 -28.33 -10.15
N ASP A 81 2.92 -27.61 -9.26
CA ASP A 81 2.39 -26.41 -8.60
C ASP A 81 1.92 -25.35 -9.61
N LYS A 82 2.72 -25.11 -10.67
CA LYS A 82 2.35 -24.15 -11.72
C LYS A 82 1.13 -24.59 -12.50
N LEU A 83 1.06 -25.87 -12.89
CA LEU A 83 -0.10 -26.40 -13.62
C LEU A 83 -1.36 -26.28 -12.78
N VAL A 84 -1.28 -26.64 -11.50
CA VAL A 84 -2.37 -26.52 -10.54
C VAL A 84 -2.84 -25.06 -10.44
N TYR A 85 -1.95 -24.10 -10.22
CA TYR A 85 -2.31 -22.68 -10.14
C TYR A 85 -2.85 -22.10 -11.45
N ALA A 86 -2.30 -22.52 -12.59
CA ALA A 86 -2.76 -22.10 -13.92
C ALA A 86 -4.16 -22.62 -14.24
N ILE A 87 -4.62 -23.69 -13.58
CA ILE A 87 -5.98 -24.21 -13.71
C ILE A 87 -6.93 -23.53 -12.72
N ILE A 88 -6.58 -23.52 -11.43
CA ILE A 88 -7.49 -23.10 -10.35
C ILE A 88 -7.85 -21.62 -10.45
N PHE A 89 -6.86 -20.73 -10.62
CA PHE A 89 -7.11 -19.30 -10.50
C PHE A 89 -7.96 -18.72 -11.65
N PRO A 90 -7.72 -19.06 -12.93
CA PRO A 90 -8.63 -18.70 -14.01
C PRO A 90 -10.02 -19.28 -13.81
N LEU A 91 -10.13 -20.52 -13.31
CA LEU A 91 -11.40 -21.17 -13.05
C LEU A 91 -12.22 -20.45 -11.97
N LEU A 92 -11.60 -20.09 -10.84
CA LEU A 92 -12.26 -19.34 -9.77
C LEU A 92 -12.72 -17.96 -10.27
N THR A 93 -11.89 -17.30 -11.06
CA THR A 93 -12.21 -15.99 -11.64
C THR A 93 -13.42 -16.08 -12.60
N ALA A 94 -13.40 -17.04 -13.52
CA ALA A 94 -14.50 -17.27 -14.44
C ALA A 94 -15.78 -17.69 -13.70
N GLY A 95 -15.65 -18.54 -12.68
CA GLY A 95 -16.77 -18.97 -11.84
C GLY A 95 -17.38 -17.83 -11.03
N ALA A 96 -16.56 -16.93 -10.47
CA ALA A 96 -17.06 -15.77 -9.74
C ALA A 96 -17.91 -14.87 -10.67
N MET A 97 -17.47 -14.68 -11.92
CA MET A 97 -18.24 -13.93 -12.91
C MET A 97 -19.51 -14.66 -13.35
N TRP A 98 -19.43 -15.98 -13.58
CA TRP A 98 -20.59 -16.82 -13.91
C TRP A 98 -21.66 -16.76 -12.81
N ARG A 99 -21.26 -16.85 -11.54
CA ARG A 99 -22.17 -16.76 -10.39
C ARG A 99 -22.93 -15.43 -10.37
N LEU A 100 -22.25 -14.31 -10.66
CA LEU A 100 -22.90 -13.00 -10.73
C LEU A 100 -23.96 -12.92 -11.82
N LEU A 101 -23.74 -13.58 -12.96
CA LEU A 101 -24.63 -13.49 -14.11
C LEU A 101 -25.82 -14.45 -14.02
N GLU A 102 -25.59 -15.69 -13.61
CA GLU A 102 -26.61 -16.76 -13.65
C GLU A 102 -27.31 -16.98 -12.30
N VAL A 103 -26.59 -16.83 -11.18
CA VAL A 103 -27.13 -17.15 -9.84
C VAL A 103 -27.71 -15.90 -9.16
N SER A 104 -27.15 -14.72 -9.41
CA SER A 104 -27.57 -13.44 -8.80
C SER A 104 -27.73 -12.31 -9.83
N PRO A 105 -28.73 -12.38 -10.74
CA PRO A 105 -28.86 -11.43 -11.86
C PRO A 105 -29.08 -9.96 -11.42
N GLU A 106 -29.59 -9.71 -10.21
CA GLU A 106 -29.67 -8.38 -9.59
C GLU A 106 -28.53 -8.13 -8.59
N TYR A 107 -27.28 -8.31 -9.03
CA TYR A 107 -26.13 -8.20 -8.12
C TYR A 107 -25.94 -6.78 -7.58
N THR A 108 -25.52 -6.71 -6.32
CA THR A 108 -25.17 -5.47 -5.62
C THR A 108 -23.76 -4.99 -6.00
N ARG A 109 -23.46 -3.69 -5.83
CA ARG A 109 -22.09 -3.14 -6.02
C ARG A 109 -21.05 -3.87 -5.16
N THR A 110 -21.47 -4.40 -4.00
CA THR A 110 -20.63 -5.17 -3.09
C THR A 110 -20.27 -6.55 -3.61
N GLU A 111 -21.18 -7.24 -4.31
CA GLU A 111 -20.91 -8.53 -4.93
C GLU A 111 -20.00 -8.40 -6.17
N LEU A 112 -20.20 -7.34 -6.95
CA LEU A 112 -19.27 -6.99 -8.04
C LEU A 112 -17.86 -6.71 -7.50
N LEU A 113 -17.75 -5.95 -6.39
CA LEU A 113 -16.47 -5.68 -5.74
C LEU A 113 -15.79 -6.97 -5.26
N HIS A 114 -16.56 -7.92 -4.73
CA HIS A 114 -16.03 -9.22 -4.31
C HIS A 114 -15.48 -10.02 -5.50
N ALA A 115 -16.20 -10.10 -6.62
CA ALA A 115 -15.69 -10.77 -7.82
C ALA A 115 -14.43 -10.10 -8.40
N ILE A 116 -14.37 -8.76 -8.39
CA ILE A 116 -13.16 -8.00 -8.77
C ILE A 116 -12.00 -8.32 -7.81
N LEU A 117 -12.29 -8.45 -6.52
CA LEU A 117 -11.27 -8.78 -5.52
C LEU A 117 -10.75 -10.21 -5.71
N ILE A 118 -11.60 -11.18 -6.03
CA ILE A 118 -11.19 -12.55 -6.39
C ILE A 118 -10.27 -12.52 -7.62
N LEU A 119 -10.62 -11.79 -8.68
CA LEU A 119 -9.76 -11.61 -9.86
C LEU A 119 -8.40 -11.04 -9.47
N PHE A 120 -8.38 -9.96 -8.69
CA PHE A 120 -7.15 -9.34 -8.24
C PHE A 120 -6.30 -10.30 -7.38
N LEU A 121 -6.94 -11.06 -6.50
CA LEU A 121 -6.31 -12.06 -5.66
C LEU A 121 -5.64 -13.16 -6.49
N CYS A 122 -6.37 -13.71 -7.46
CA CYS A 122 -5.87 -14.69 -8.42
C CYS A 122 -4.63 -14.18 -9.15
N ILE A 123 -4.70 -12.98 -9.74
CA ILE A 123 -3.55 -12.35 -10.42
C ILE A 123 -2.38 -12.16 -9.45
N ALA A 124 -2.63 -11.64 -8.25
CA ALA A 124 -1.60 -11.40 -7.24
C ALA A 124 -0.86 -12.68 -6.84
N VAL A 125 -1.57 -13.82 -6.70
CA VAL A 125 -0.93 -15.10 -6.40
C VAL A 125 -0.03 -15.56 -7.56
N LEU A 126 -0.50 -15.48 -8.80
CA LEU A 126 0.29 -15.86 -9.99
C LEU A 126 1.54 -14.99 -10.14
N VAL A 127 1.41 -13.67 -10.02
CA VAL A 127 2.53 -12.73 -10.10
C VAL A 127 3.53 -13.01 -8.97
N ARG A 128 3.05 -13.21 -7.74
CA ARG A 128 3.92 -13.52 -6.61
C ARG A 128 4.68 -14.81 -6.81
N ASP A 129 4.04 -15.86 -7.32
CA ASP A 129 4.72 -17.16 -7.49
C ASP A 129 5.82 -17.06 -8.54
N ASN A 130 5.53 -16.49 -9.71
CA ASN A 130 6.52 -16.22 -10.75
C ASN A 130 7.67 -15.35 -10.23
N PHE A 131 7.35 -14.30 -9.48
CA PHE A 131 8.34 -13.42 -8.85
C PHE A 131 9.22 -14.18 -7.85
N SER A 132 8.63 -14.98 -6.96
CA SER A 132 9.36 -15.76 -5.96
C SER A 132 10.34 -16.73 -6.61
N GLN A 133 9.91 -17.42 -7.67
CA GLN A 133 10.79 -18.33 -8.42
C GLN A 133 11.91 -17.60 -9.15
N PHE A 134 11.60 -16.45 -9.75
CA PHE A 134 12.62 -15.60 -10.36
C PHE A 134 13.68 -15.20 -9.33
N MET A 135 13.27 -14.67 -8.17
CA MET A 135 14.19 -14.26 -7.11
C MET A 135 15.03 -15.42 -6.57
N ARG A 136 14.47 -16.63 -6.49
CA ARG A 136 15.19 -17.84 -6.07
C ARG A 136 16.29 -18.26 -7.03
N LYS A 137 16.20 -17.97 -8.33
CA LYS A 137 17.31 -18.29 -9.26
C LYS A 137 18.61 -17.59 -8.86
N PHE A 138 18.49 -16.40 -8.27
CA PHE A 138 19.62 -15.61 -7.77
C PHE A 138 20.09 -16.04 -6.35
N SER A 139 19.37 -16.95 -5.67
CA SER A 139 19.74 -17.45 -4.33
C SER A 139 20.66 -18.67 -4.35
N CYS A 140 20.89 -19.29 -5.52
CA CYS A 140 21.71 -20.50 -5.69
C CYS A 140 23.18 -20.38 -5.20
N LYS A 141 23.64 -19.17 -4.83
CA LYS A 141 24.96 -18.90 -4.25
C LYS A 141 24.97 -18.74 -2.71
N SER A 142 23.82 -18.80 -2.03
CA SER A 142 23.72 -18.55 -0.58
C SER A 142 23.53 -19.85 0.24
N PRO A 143 24.30 -20.09 1.32
CA PRO A 143 24.27 -21.34 2.10
C PRO A 143 23.05 -21.50 3.04
N GLU A 144 22.17 -20.50 3.17
CA GLU A 144 21.01 -20.53 4.09
C GLU A 144 19.72 -21.14 3.49
N LYS A 145 19.76 -22.42 3.09
CA LYS A 145 18.58 -23.15 2.58
C LYS A 145 17.53 -23.49 3.65
N SER A 146 17.87 -23.43 4.95
CA SER A 146 17.09 -24.07 6.03
C SER A 146 15.86 -23.26 6.51
N GLU A 147 15.93 -21.93 6.58
CA GLU A 147 14.81 -21.11 7.09
C GLU A 147 13.67 -20.91 6.07
N GLU A 148 13.89 -21.26 4.81
CA GLU A 148 12.97 -20.96 3.69
C GLU A 148 11.80 -21.94 3.52
N ALA A 149 12.00 -23.19 3.95
CA ALA A 149 10.96 -24.21 3.92
C ALA A 149 9.78 -23.82 4.82
N GLN A 150 10.06 -23.19 5.98
CA GLN A 150 9.05 -22.89 7.00
C GLN A 150 8.06 -21.79 6.56
N TYR A 151 8.50 -20.74 5.88
CA TYR A 151 7.61 -19.66 5.41
C TYR A 151 6.81 -20.02 4.16
N THR A 152 7.42 -20.79 3.24
CA THR A 152 6.70 -21.33 2.07
C THR A 152 5.58 -22.27 2.56
N MET A 153 5.88 -23.07 3.57
CA MET A 153 4.95 -24.00 4.23
C MET A 153 3.78 -23.28 4.89
N LEU A 154 4.01 -22.27 5.75
CA LEU A 154 2.94 -21.52 6.42
C LEU A 154 1.95 -20.92 5.41
N ARG A 155 2.47 -20.43 4.30
CA ARG A 155 1.67 -19.82 3.24
C ARG A 155 0.79 -20.81 2.52
N GLN A 156 1.34 -21.95 2.06
CA GLN A 156 0.51 -22.89 1.32
C GLN A 156 -0.35 -23.82 2.21
N ILE A 157 -0.12 -23.80 3.54
CA ILE A 157 -1.11 -24.19 4.55
C ILE A 157 -2.32 -23.23 4.58
N VAL A 158 -2.13 -21.92 4.38
CA VAL A 158 -3.24 -20.93 4.38
C VAL A 158 -3.93 -20.82 3.02
N ALA A 159 -3.18 -20.86 1.93
CA ALA A 159 -3.71 -20.69 0.57
C ALA A 159 -4.68 -21.81 0.16
N ALA A 160 -4.42 -23.05 0.58
CA ALA A 160 -5.26 -24.18 0.22
C ALA A 160 -6.68 -24.06 0.82
N PRO A 161 -6.87 -23.88 2.14
CA PRO A 161 -8.19 -23.63 2.73
C PRO A 161 -8.96 -22.47 2.10
N VAL A 162 -8.28 -21.36 1.80
CA VAL A 162 -8.92 -20.20 1.15
C VAL A 162 -9.37 -20.55 -0.27
N GLY A 163 -8.53 -21.23 -1.05
CA GLY A 163 -8.90 -21.69 -2.39
C GLY A 163 -10.09 -22.65 -2.38
N ALA A 164 -10.15 -23.57 -1.41
CA ALA A 164 -11.28 -24.50 -1.25
C ALA A 164 -12.56 -23.78 -0.85
N LEU A 165 -12.46 -22.83 0.08
CA LEU A 165 -13.58 -22.00 0.51
C LEU A 165 -14.15 -21.20 -0.67
N LEU A 166 -13.29 -20.55 -1.45
CA LEU A 166 -13.71 -19.82 -2.65
C LEU A 166 -14.34 -20.75 -3.69
N TYR A 167 -13.76 -21.93 -3.93
CA TYR A 167 -14.32 -22.90 -4.87
C TYR A 167 -15.73 -23.36 -4.45
N ILE A 168 -15.90 -23.72 -3.17
CA ILE A 168 -17.18 -24.12 -2.59
C ILE A 168 -18.20 -22.99 -2.73
N HIS A 169 -17.83 -21.77 -2.35
CA HIS A 169 -18.72 -20.61 -2.43
C HIS A 169 -19.14 -20.30 -3.87
N ILE A 170 -18.19 -20.28 -4.80
CA ILE A 170 -18.42 -19.84 -6.19
C ILE A 170 -19.37 -20.80 -6.94
N PHE A 171 -19.09 -22.11 -6.84
CA PHE A 171 -19.80 -23.13 -7.62
C PHE A 171 -21.03 -23.72 -6.92
N TYR A 172 -21.40 -23.21 -5.74
CA TYR A 172 -22.52 -23.73 -5.00
C TYR A 172 -23.86 -23.56 -5.73
N ILE A 173 -24.61 -24.65 -5.80
CA ILE A 173 -25.97 -24.72 -6.34
C ILE A 173 -26.95 -25.10 -5.21
N PRO A 174 -28.06 -24.37 -5.01
CA PRO A 174 -29.08 -24.77 -4.03
C PRO A 174 -29.77 -26.08 -4.46
N THR A 175 -30.03 -26.99 -3.51
CA THR A 175 -30.68 -28.28 -3.77
C THR A 175 -31.68 -28.60 -2.66
N THR A 176 -32.80 -29.25 -3.01
CA THR A 176 -33.90 -29.56 -2.10
C THR A 176 -33.64 -30.77 -1.21
N ASP A 177 -32.83 -31.73 -1.65
CA ASP A 177 -32.43 -32.93 -0.88
C ASP A 177 -30.94 -32.86 -0.51
N PRO A 178 -30.58 -32.26 0.65
CA PRO A 178 -29.20 -32.22 1.08
C PRO A 178 -28.77 -33.62 1.55
N GLY A 179 -28.02 -34.33 0.71
CA GLY A 179 -27.30 -35.53 1.13
C GLY A 179 -26.32 -35.23 2.28
N PHE A 180 -25.79 -36.25 2.93
CA PHE A 180 -24.90 -36.12 4.11
C PHE A 180 -23.75 -35.13 3.91
N PHE A 181 -23.14 -35.11 2.72
CA PHE A 181 -22.02 -34.21 2.40
C PHE A 181 -22.46 -32.78 2.06
N TYR A 182 -23.72 -32.53 1.68
CA TYR A 182 -24.16 -31.21 1.21
C TYR A 182 -24.38 -30.20 2.35
N GLY A 183 -24.79 -30.69 3.53
CA GLY A 183 -25.09 -29.84 4.69
C GLY A 183 -23.92 -28.94 5.12
N PRO A 184 -22.72 -29.50 5.38
CA PRO A 184 -21.54 -28.69 5.74
C PRO A 184 -21.11 -27.72 4.63
N LEU A 185 -21.23 -28.14 3.36
CA LEU A 185 -20.86 -27.31 2.21
C LEU A 185 -21.82 -26.12 2.06
N SER A 186 -23.11 -26.32 2.32
CA SER A 186 -24.13 -25.27 2.32
C SER A 186 -23.82 -24.18 3.35
N ALA A 187 -23.42 -24.58 4.58
CA ALA A 187 -23.06 -23.62 5.62
C ALA A 187 -21.86 -22.73 5.23
N ILE A 188 -20.88 -23.28 4.50
CA ILE A 188 -19.71 -22.54 4.01
C ILE A 188 -20.08 -21.62 2.84
N SER A 189 -20.96 -22.07 1.95
CA SER A 189 -21.44 -21.26 0.81
C SER A 189 -22.20 -20.01 1.27
N HIS A 190 -23.02 -20.12 2.32
CA HIS A 190 -23.83 -19.01 2.83
C HIS A 190 -23.08 -18.06 3.78
N LEU A 191 -21.74 -18.09 3.79
CA LEU A 191 -20.95 -17.13 4.56
C LEU A 191 -21.27 -15.69 4.12
N PRO A 192 -21.44 -14.75 5.08
CA PRO A 192 -21.74 -13.37 4.73
C PRO A 192 -20.56 -12.75 3.97
N LEU A 193 -20.85 -11.95 2.94
CA LEU A 193 -19.85 -11.28 2.09
C LEU A 193 -18.77 -10.54 2.90
N ARG A 194 -19.15 -9.93 4.03
CA ARG A 194 -18.22 -9.28 4.95
C ARG A 194 -17.10 -10.22 5.42
N ASN A 195 -17.41 -11.48 5.72
CA ASN A 195 -16.41 -12.44 6.17
C ASN A 195 -15.49 -12.87 5.01
N LEU A 196 -16.04 -13.01 3.80
CA LEU A 196 -15.25 -13.30 2.60
C LEU A 196 -14.24 -12.18 2.32
N PHE A 197 -14.67 -10.91 2.38
CA PHE A 197 -13.76 -9.76 2.25
C PHE A 197 -12.63 -9.79 3.28
N VAL A 198 -12.92 -10.13 4.55
CA VAL A 198 -11.89 -10.22 5.59
C VAL A 198 -10.87 -11.31 5.26
N ILE A 199 -11.33 -12.48 4.82
CA ILE A 199 -10.46 -13.60 4.44
C ILE A 199 -9.59 -13.21 3.22
N GLU A 200 -10.19 -12.58 2.21
CA GLU A 200 -9.50 -12.13 0.99
C GLU A 200 -8.44 -11.07 1.28
N ILE A 201 -8.78 -10.04 2.07
CA ILE A 201 -7.85 -8.98 2.47
C ILE A 201 -6.70 -9.58 3.29
N PHE A 202 -7.00 -10.46 4.24
CA PHE A 202 -5.98 -11.15 5.03
C PHE A 202 -5.04 -11.97 4.15
N PHE A 203 -5.59 -12.71 3.19
CA PHE A 203 -4.79 -13.49 2.24
C PHE A 203 -3.94 -12.58 1.33
N LEU A 204 -4.47 -11.44 0.90
CA LEU A 204 -3.73 -10.44 0.13
C LEU A 204 -2.55 -9.85 0.92
N ILE A 205 -2.73 -9.57 2.21
CA ILE A 205 -1.65 -9.13 3.12
C ILE A 205 -0.55 -10.18 3.18
N ILE A 206 -0.89 -11.46 3.29
CA ILE A 206 0.09 -12.56 3.28
C ILE A 206 0.83 -12.62 1.93
N ILE A 207 0.13 -12.46 0.81
CA ILE A 207 0.74 -12.47 -0.54
C ILE A 207 1.75 -11.34 -0.69
N PHE A 208 1.36 -10.09 -0.40
CA PHE A 208 2.27 -8.94 -0.50
C PHE A 208 3.40 -9.01 0.53
N GLY A 209 3.12 -9.46 1.75
CA GLY A 209 4.14 -9.72 2.76
C GLY A 209 5.19 -10.73 2.28
N SER A 210 4.77 -11.78 1.57
CA SER A 210 5.67 -12.76 0.97
C SER A 210 6.55 -12.16 -0.15
N ILE A 211 6.00 -11.31 -1.02
CA ILE A 211 6.79 -10.59 -2.04
C ILE A 211 7.83 -9.70 -1.36
N ALA A 212 7.40 -8.88 -0.38
CA ALA A 212 8.26 -7.96 0.33
C ALA A 212 9.41 -8.68 1.05
N MET A 213 9.14 -9.84 1.66
CA MET A 213 10.15 -10.67 2.29
C MET A 213 11.16 -11.22 1.28
N ASN A 214 10.70 -11.70 0.12
CA ASN A 214 11.59 -12.17 -0.95
C ASN A 214 12.48 -11.04 -1.48
N CYS A 215 11.93 -9.84 -1.67
CA CYS A 215 12.72 -8.65 -2.02
C CYS A 215 13.76 -8.32 -0.94
N ARG A 216 13.38 -8.39 0.35
CA ARG A 216 14.30 -8.11 1.45
C ARG A 216 15.45 -9.11 1.52
N LYS A 217 15.18 -10.40 1.29
CA LYS A 217 16.17 -11.48 1.41
C LYS A 217 17.06 -11.60 0.17
N TYR A 218 16.47 -11.53 -1.04
CA TYR A 218 17.17 -11.80 -2.30
C TYR A 218 17.38 -10.58 -3.19
N GLY A 219 16.79 -9.43 -2.84
CA GLY A 219 16.86 -8.21 -3.65
C GLY A 219 18.28 -7.76 -3.92
N SER A 220 19.15 -7.76 -2.90
CA SER A 220 20.55 -7.36 -3.07
C SER A 220 21.30 -8.29 -4.03
N PHE A 221 21.19 -9.61 -3.86
CA PHE A 221 21.85 -10.60 -4.72
C PHE A 221 21.36 -10.52 -6.17
N CYS A 222 20.05 -10.42 -6.35
CA CYS A 222 19.42 -10.24 -7.66
C CYS A 222 19.94 -8.98 -8.35
N LEU A 223 20.00 -7.87 -7.60
CA LEU A 223 20.49 -6.60 -8.11
C LEU A 223 21.99 -6.66 -8.46
N ASP A 224 22.81 -7.28 -7.61
CA ASP A 224 24.26 -7.39 -7.83
C ASP A 224 24.58 -8.27 -9.06
N GLU A 225 23.81 -9.35 -9.29
CA GLU A 225 23.96 -10.23 -10.45
C GLU A 225 23.43 -9.57 -11.75
N ILE A 226 22.31 -8.85 -11.69
CA ILE A 226 21.79 -8.08 -12.85
C ILE A 226 22.74 -6.94 -13.22
N CYS A 227 23.35 -6.29 -12.23
CA CYS A 227 24.24 -5.16 -12.49
C CYS A 227 25.65 -5.58 -12.92
N LEU A 228 26.02 -6.85 -12.82
CA LEU A 228 27.36 -7.36 -13.17
C LEU A 228 28.50 -6.52 -12.54
N GLY A 229 28.29 -6.03 -11.31
CA GLY A 229 29.25 -5.16 -10.62
C GLY A 229 29.20 -3.67 -10.98
N ASP A 230 28.35 -3.24 -11.92
CA ASP A 230 28.14 -1.82 -12.26
C ASP A 230 27.34 -1.11 -11.16
N MET A 231 28.06 -0.36 -10.32
CA MET A 231 27.48 0.44 -9.25
C MET A 231 26.59 1.59 -9.74
N ALA A 232 26.82 2.12 -10.95
CA ALA A 232 26.00 3.19 -11.52
C ALA A 232 24.65 2.65 -11.99
N LEU A 233 24.64 1.49 -12.65
CA LEU A 233 23.41 0.78 -13.04
C LEU A 233 22.60 0.39 -11.80
N ARG A 234 23.26 -0.15 -10.77
CA ARG A 234 22.67 -0.47 -9.46
C ARG A 234 21.96 0.71 -8.85
N ARG A 235 22.63 1.87 -8.83
CA ARG A 235 22.08 3.13 -8.33
C ARG A 235 20.87 3.60 -9.14
N ARG A 236 20.91 3.50 -10.47
CA ARG A 236 19.79 3.88 -11.36
C ARG A 236 18.55 3.03 -11.13
N ILE A 237 18.71 1.71 -11.01
CA ILE A 237 17.59 0.80 -10.73
C ILE A 237 16.98 1.12 -9.36
N LEU A 238 17.83 1.31 -8.33
CA LEU A 238 17.36 1.65 -6.99
C LEU A 238 16.68 3.02 -6.92
N ALA A 239 17.08 3.98 -7.76
CA ALA A 239 16.49 5.31 -7.82
C ALA A 239 15.05 5.31 -8.36
N VAL A 240 14.61 4.27 -9.08
CA VAL A 240 13.23 4.16 -9.57
C VAL A 240 12.22 4.15 -8.41
N PHE A 241 12.54 3.49 -7.30
CA PHE A 241 11.62 3.38 -6.17
C PHE A 241 11.32 4.72 -5.48
N PRO A 242 12.30 5.51 -5.00
CA PRO A 242 12.01 6.83 -4.45
C PRO A 242 11.40 7.75 -5.51
N ASN A 243 11.90 7.76 -6.76
CA ASN A 243 11.32 8.60 -7.80
C ASN A 243 9.84 8.28 -8.07
N ALA A 244 9.45 7.00 -8.03
CA ALA A 244 8.04 6.60 -8.17
C ALA A 244 7.18 7.14 -7.00
N LEU A 245 7.69 7.10 -5.77
CA LEU A 245 7.01 7.69 -4.62
C LEU A 245 6.91 9.21 -4.73
N THR A 246 7.95 9.88 -5.24
CA THR A 246 7.93 11.31 -5.53
C THR A 246 6.88 11.67 -6.59
N THR A 247 6.74 10.84 -7.64
CA THR A 247 5.65 11.03 -8.62
C THR A 247 4.27 10.80 -8.01
N MET A 248 4.14 9.87 -7.05
CA MET A 248 2.90 9.66 -6.32
C MET A 248 2.58 10.84 -5.41
N ASN A 249 3.57 11.48 -4.78
CA ASN A 249 3.38 12.74 -4.05
C ASN A 249 2.73 13.78 -4.97
N ALA A 250 3.36 14.09 -6.11
CA ALA A 250 2.82 15.06 -7.08
C ALA A 250 1.39 14.71 -7.54
N LEU A 251 1.13 13.42 -7.80
CA LEU A 251 -0.20 12.94 -8.19
C LEU A 251 -1.24 13.18 -7.08
N MET A 252 -0.89 12.96 -5.81
CA MET A 252 -1.79 13.26 -4.68
C MET A 252 -2.13 14.74 -4.62
N GLY A 253 -1.16 15.63 -4.85
CA GLY A 253 -1.38 17.08 -4.95
C GLY A 253 -2.38 17.45 -6.05
N LEU A 254 -2.22 16.90 -7.26
CA LEU A 254 -3.15 17.13 -8.37
C LEU A 254 -4.55 16.58 -8.08
N LEU A 255 -4.65 15.36 -7.52
CA LEU A 255 -5.92 14.77 -7.12
C LEU A 255 -6.61 15.62 -6.05
N ALA A 256 -5.86 16.19 -5.09
CA ALA A 256 -6.42 17.06 -4.06
C ALA A 256 -7.16 18.27 -4.68
N VAL A 257 -6.59 18.88 -5.72
CA VAL A 257 -7.24 19.98 -6.46
C VAL A 257 -8.54 19.50 -7.13
N PHE A 258 -8.56 18.31 -7.75
CA PHE A 258 -9.77 17.77 -8.37
C PHE A 258 -10.88 17.49 -7.35
N PHE A 259 -10.55 16.97 -6.17
CA PHE A 259 -11.53 16.76 -5.10
C PHE A 259 -12.05 18.09 -4.55
N ALA A 260 -11.18 19.09 -4.38
CA ALA A 260 -11.61 20.42 -3.97
C ALA A 260 -12.54 21.09 -4.99
N TYR A 261 -12.31 20.89 -6.29
CA TYR A 261 -13.23 21.35 -7.34
C TYR A 261 -14.62 20.72 -7.25
N GLN A 262 -14.72 19.49 -6.75
CA GLN A 262 -16.00 18.80 -6.49
C GLN A 262 -16.64 19.21 -5.14
N GLY A 263 -16.07 20.19 -4.43
CA GLY A 263 -16.52 20.60 -3.11
C GLY A 263 -16.17 19.62 -1.98
N LYS A 264 -15.33 18.62 -2.24
CA LYS A 264 -14.91 17.58 -1.26
C LYS A 264 -13.61 17.96 -0.57
N ILE A 265 -13.69 18.92 0.37
CA ILE A 265 -12.49 19.53 0.97
C ILE A 265 -11.81 18.58 1.95
N ARG A 266 -12.59 17.75 2.67
CA ARG A 266 -12.03 16.71 3.54
C ARG A 266 -11.15 15.72 2.78
N GLU A 267 -11.61 15.23 1.64
CA GLU A 267 -10.87 14.30 0.78
C GLU A 267 -9.64 14.97 0.17
N ALA A 268 -9.76 16.23 -0.27
CA ALA A 268 -8.62 17.01 -0.72
C ALA A 268 -7.54 17.13 0.36
N TYR A 269 -7.94 17.40 1.61
CA TYR A 269 -7.02 17.44 2.75
C TYR A 269 -6.33 16.08 2.98
N LEU A 270 -7.07 14.98 2.94
CA LEU A 270 -6.50 13.63 3.10
C LEU A 270 -5.51 13.29 1.99
N LEU A 271 -5.74 13.75 0.77
CA LEU A 271 -4.78 13.61 -0.33
C LEU A 271 -3.51 14.44 -0.10
N LEU A 272 -3.60 15.66 0.43
CA LEU A 272 -2.41 16.43 0.84
C LEU A 272 -1.62 15.71 1.95
N VAL A 273 -2.32 15.09 2.92
CA VAL A 273 -1.67 14.23 3.93
C VAL A 273 -0.98 13.05 3.26
N GLY A 274 -1.63 12.41 2.28
CA GLY A 274 -1.05 11.33 1.48
C GLY A 274 0.23 11.75 0.75
N GLY A 275 0.23 12.94 0.13
CA GLY A 275 1.41 13.54 -0.48
C GLY A 275 2.56 13.69 0.53
N ALA A 276 2.28 14.23 1.72
CA ALA A 276 3.29 14.42 2.77
C ALA A 276 3.82 13.09 3.32
N VAL A 277 3.00 12.03 3.33
CA VAL A 277 3.46 10.69 3.67
C VAL A 277 4.40 10.15 2.58
N PHE A 278 4.07 10.32 1.30
CA PHE A 278 4.93 9.85 0.22
C PHE A 278 6.28 10.56 0.17
N ASP A 279 6.32 11.88 0.36
CA ASP A 279 7.56 12.68 0.56
C ASP A 279 8.39 12.15 1.74
N LYS A 280 7.78 11.94 2.92
CA LYS A 280 8.53 11.37 4.06
C LYS A 280 9.13 10.00 3.73
N VAL A 281 8.38 9.14 3.03
CA VAL A 281 8.78 7.77 2.72
C VAL A 281 9.83 7.73 1.61
N ASP A 282 9.75 8.58 0.58
CA ASP A 282 10.70 8.59 -0.52
C ASP A 282 12.09 9.07 -0.06
N GLY A 283 12.16 10.10 0.78
CA GLY A 283 13.39 10.61 1.35
C GLY A 283 14.00 9.62 2.34
N ALA A 284 13.17 8.91 3.10
CA ALA A 284 13.63 7.82 3.96
C ALA A 284 14.16 6.63 3.15
N LEU A 285 13.50 6.28 2.05
CA LEU A 285 13.90 5.19 1.17
C LEU A 285 15.20 5.53 0.42
N ALA A 286 15.32 6.75 -0.10
CA ALA A 286 16.54 7.23 -0.76
C ALA A 286 17.76 7.18 0.17
N ARG A 287 17.60 7.59 1.44
CA ARG A 287 18.64 7.46 2.47
C ARG A 287 18.98 6.00 2.76
N LYS A 288 17.98 5.14 2.94
CA LYS A 288 18.17 3.71 3.23
C LYS A 288 18.87 2.97 2.08
N LEU A 289 18.62 3.37 0.83
CA LEU A 289 19.23 2.82 -0.37
C LEU A 289 20.62 3.42 -0.68
N GLY A 290 21.13 4.34 0.16
CA GLY A 290 22.43 4.98 -0.05
C GLY A 290 22.45 5.94 -1.25
N LEU A 291 21.28 6.32 -1.77
CA LEU A 291 21.15 7.18 -2.96
C LEU A 291 21.47 8.64 -2.65
N THR A 292 21.48 9.03 -1.38
CA THR A 292 21.84 10.37 -0.89
C THR A 292 23.34 10.59 -0.72
N ALA A 293 24.13 9.52 -0.65
CA ALA A 293 25.58 9.67 -0.60
C ALA A 293 26.09 10.10 -1.98
N ALA A 294 26.88 11.17 -2.04
CA ALA A 294 27.57 11.54 -3.26
C ALA A 294 28.36 10.31 -3.75
N ALA A 295 28.19 9.93 -5.02
CA ALA A 295 29.14 8.99 -5.60
C ALA A 295 30.52 9.63 -5.49
N GLY A 296 31.52 8.84 -5.10
CA GLY A 296 32.88 9.31 -4.84
C GLY A 296 33.37 10.33 -5.88
N ASN A 297 34.12 11.31 -5.39
CA ASN A 297 34.89 12.28 -6.17
C ASN A 297 34.12 13.28 -7.05
N SER A 298 32.91 13.68 -6.66
CA SER A 298 32.34 14.93 -7.19
C SER A 298 32.67 16.11 -6.28
N THR A 299 33.77 16.80 -6.59
CA THR A 299 34.12 18.16 -6.16
C THR A 299 33.17 19.21 -6.75
N LYS A 300 31.85 18.94 -6.75
CA LYS A 300 30.85 19.94 -7.12
C LYS A 300 30.23 20.51 -5.87
N ARG A 301 30.41 21.82 -5.71
CA ARG A 301 29.88 22.70 -4.65
C ARG A 301 28.34 22.69 -4.56
N PHE A 302 27.66 22.01 -5.49
CA PHE A 302 26.21 21.80 -5.58
C PHE A 302 25.92 20.33 -5.85
N ASN A 303 25.35 19.61 -4.88
CA ASN A 303 24.91 18.21 -5.05
C ASN A 303 23.46 18.16 -5.57
N ILE A 304 23.21 18.77 -6.73
CA ILE A 304 21.90 18.67 -7.39
C ILE A 304 21.81 17.27 -8.01
N THR A 305 20.99 16.41 -7.41
CA THR A 305 20.67 15.09 -7.98
C THR A 305 19.35 15.16 -8.73
N PHE A 306 19.20 14.37 -9.78
CA PHE A 306 17.92 14.28 -10.51
C PHE A 306 16.75 13.94 -9.58
N GLY A 307 16.95 13.04 -8.61
CA GLY A 307 15.95 12.72 -7.59
C GLY A 307 15.59 13.92 -6.72
N GLY A 308 16.57 14.71 -6.28
CA GLY A 308 16.31 15.94 -5.52
C GLY A 308 15.55 17.00 -6.31
N VAL A 309 15.83 17.15 -7.61
CA VAL A 309 15.06 18.07 -8.47
C VAL A 309 13.62 17.57 -8.67
N MET A 310 13.43 16.25 -8.84
CA MET A 310 12.09 15.67 -8.91
C MET A 310 11.30 15.88 -7.62
N ASP A 311 11.96 15.76 -6.47
CA ASP A 311 11.39 15.98 -5.14
C ASP A 311 10.94 17.43 -4.97
N ASP A 312 11.83 18.39 -5.28
CA ASP A 312 11.51 19.83 -5.25
C ASP A 312 10.33 20.18 -6.18
N ILE A 313 10.23 19.55 -7.36
CA ILE A 313 9.09 19.74 -8.29
C ILE A 313 7.80 19.14 -7.72
N ALA A 314 7.86 17.93 -7.16
CA ALA A 314 6.70 17.28 -6.56
C ALA A 314 6.16 18.09 -5.36
N ASP A 315 7.05 18.57 -4.51
CA ASP A 315 6.73 19.44 -3.39
C ASP A 315 6.15 20.79 -3.81
N ALA A 316 6.64 21.36 -4.91
CA ALA A 316 6.06 22.56 -5.49
C ALA A 316 4.61 22.31 -5.94
N VAL A 317 4.33 21.19 -6.59
CA VAL A 317 2.98 20.82 -7.04
C VAL A 317 2.06 20.56 -5.84
N SER A 318 2.48 19.70 -4.91
CA SER A 318 1.64 19.22 -3.82
C SER A 318 1.44 20.21 -2.69
N PHE A 319 2.47 21.00 -2.34
CA PHE A 319 2.45 21.82 -1.12
C PHE A 319 2.47 23.32 -1.37
N CYS A 320 2.85 23.76 -2.58
CA CYS A 320 2.80 25.17 -2.96
C CYS A 320 1.58 25.45 -3.84
N ILE A 321 1.49 24.79 -5.00
CA ILE A 321 0.44 25.01 -6.00
C ILE A 321 -0.91 24.51 -5.50
N ALA A 322 -1.01 23.24 -5.11
CA ALA A 322 -2.29 22.63 -4.76
C ALA A 322 -3.03 23.36 -3.63
N PRO A 323 -2.42 23.70 -2.46
CA PRO A 323 -3.16 24.36 -1.38
C PRO A 323 -3.60 25.79 -1.74
N GLY A 324 -2.78 26.53 -2.50
CA GLY A 324 -3.15 27.86 -2.99
C GLY A 324 -4.32 27.82 -3.97
N TRP A 325 -4.35 26.82 -4.85
CA TRP A 325 -5.47 26.59 -5.77
C TRP A 325 -6.73 26.09 -5.06
N ILE A 326 -6.60 25.14 -4.14
CA ILE A 326 -7.71 24.64 -3.32
C ILE A 326 -8.37 25.80 -2.58
N PHE A 327 -7.57 26.67 -1.95
CA PHE A 327 -8.06 27.90 -1.30
C PHE A 327 -8.90 28.76 -2.25
N TYR A 328 -8.34 29.07 -3.43
CA TYR A 328 -9.02 29.95 -4.37
C TYR A 328 -10.30 29.33 -4.95
N ILE A 329 -10.24 28.07 -5.40
CA ILE A 329 -11.40 27.35 -5.97
C ILE A 329 -12.51 27.30 -4.93
N PHE A 330 -12.19 26.90 -3.70
CA PHE A 330 -13.19 26.71 -2.67
C PHE A 330 -13.82 28.03 -2.22
N LEU A 331 -13.03 29.04 -1.84
CA LEU A 331 -13.58 30.30 -1.32
C LEU A 331 -14.28 31.14 -2.39
N SER A 332 -13.87 31.04 -3.66
CA SER A 332 -14.52 31.78 -4.75
C SER A 332 -15.93 31.27 -5.09
N GLN A 333 -16.23 30.01 -4.75
CA GLN A 333 -17.56 29.42 -4.94
C GLN A 333 -18.55 29.81 -3.83
N ILE A 334 -18.06 30.36 -2.71
CA ILE A 334 -18.92 30.70 -1.56
C ILE A 334 -19.63 32.04 -1.82
N GLN A 335 -20.97 32.00 -1.80
CA GLN A 335 -21.82 33.17 -1.95
C GLN A 335 -21.96 33.96 -0.63
N ASN A 336 -20.86 34.54 -0.15
CA ASN A 336 -20.87 35.41 1.03
C ASN A 336 -20.23 36.78 0.70
N PRO A 337 -20.92 37.91 0.91
CA PRO A 337 -20.42 39.24 0.55
C PRO A 337 -19.06 39.58 1.17
N VAL A 338 -18.84 39.18 2.42
CA VAL A 338 -17.58 39.44 3.14
C VAL A 338 -16.43 38.68 2.50
N ILE A 339 -16.61 37.39 2.20
CA ILE A 339 -15.59 36.55 1.56
C ILE A 339 -15.28 37.06 0.13
N GLN A 340 -16.30 37.44 -0.63
CA GLN A 340 -16.14 37.96 -1.99
C GLN A 340 -15.40 39.30 -2.06
N SER A 341 -15.48 40.11 -1.00
CA SER A 341 -14.70 41.35 -0.89
C SER A 341 -13.20 41.13 -0.66
N LEU A 342 -12.79 39.94 -0.23
CA LEU A 342 -11.39 39.63 0.02
C LEU A 342 -10.63 39.41 -1.30
N PRO A 343 -9.36 39.83 -1.41
CA PRO A 343 -8.56 39.63 -2.61
C PRO A 343 -8.03 38.18 -2.68
N LEU A 344 -8.93 37.20 -2.83
CA LEU A 344 -8.63 35.76 -2.77
C LEU A 344 -7.55 35.33 -3.77
N LYS A 345 -7.62 35.85 -5.01
CA LYS A 345 -6.64 35.59 -6.08
C LYS A 345 -5.23 36.01 -5.67
N PHE A 346 -5.11 37.21 -5.09
CA PHE A 346 -3.82 37.74 -4.66
C PHE A 346 -3.24 36.88 -3.53
N ALA A 347 -4.04 36.53 -2.53
CA ALA A 347 -3.58 35.71 -1.41
C ALA A 347 -3.09 34.32 -1.87
N ALA A 348 -3.80 33.68 -2.80
CA ALA A 348 -3.38 32.42 -3.40
C ALA A 348 -2.04 32.53 -4.16
N ILE A 349 -1.86 33.57 -4.98
CA ILE A 349 -0.61 33.81 -5.72
C ILE A 349 0.55 34.07 -4.76
N VAL A 350 0.33 34.89 -3.72
CA VAL A 350 1.34 35.17 -2.69
C VAL A 350 1.78 33.87 -2.01
N TYR A 351 0.84 33.00 -1.63
CA TYR A 351 1.17 31.70 -1.03
C TYR A 351 2.02 30.85 -1.95
N ILE A 352 1.61 30.69 -3.21
CA ILE A 352 2.33 29.88 -4.19
C ILE A 352 3.76 30.39 -4.40
N LEU A 353 3.92 31.70 -4.63
CA LEU A 353 5.24 32.32 -4.82
C LEU A 353 6.12 32.21 -3.58
N SER A 354 5.53 32.37 -2.38
CA SER A 354 6.24 32.21 -1.12
C SER A 354 6.73 30.78 -0.90
N GLY A 355 5.98 29.78 -1.37
CA GLY A 355 6.37 28.37 -1.37
C GLY A 355 7.53 28.10 -2.31
N PHE A 356 7.49 28.61 -3.55
CA PHE A 356 8.62 28.51 -4.49
C PHE A 356 9.89 29.15 -3.95
N ALA A 357 9.78 30.36 -3.37
CA ALA A 357 10.92 31.04 -2.75
C ALA A 357 11.51 30.19 -1.61
N ARG A 358 10.65 29.54 -0.81
CA ARG A 358 11.07 28.67 0.28
C ARG A 358 11.81 27.41 -0.19
N LEU A 359 11.33 26.77 -1.26
CA LEU A 359 11.97 25.60 -1.87
C LEU A 359 13.34 26.00 -2.44
N ALA A 360 13.39 27.07 -3.25
CA ALA A 360 14.63 27.58 -3.83
C ALA A 360 15.68 27.93 -2.76
N TYR A 361 15.26 28.54 -1.64
CA TYR A 361 16.17 28.79 -0.52
C TYR A 361 16.72 27.49 0.08
N PHE A 362 15.87 26.46 0.24
CA PHE A 362 16.29 25.19 0.81
C PHE A 362 17.30 24.45 -0.08
N THR A 363 17.07 24.43 -1.39
CA THR A 363 17.97 23.81 -2.37
C THR A 363 19.34 24.50 -2.41
N LEU A 364 19.41 25.80 -2.06
CA LEU A 364 20.64 26.59 -2.02
C LEU A 364 21.31 26.69 -0.64
N ASP A 365 20.65 26.25 0.44
CA ASP A 365 21.16 26.40 1.82
C ASP A 365 22.28 25.38 2.11
N ASN A 366 23.50 25.89 2.29
CA ASN A 366 24.70 25.08 2.56
C ASN A 366 24.92 24.80 4.06
N ASN A 367 24.11 25.37 4.95
CA ASN A 367 24.25 25.23 6.41
C ASN A 367 22.99 24.61 7.05
N PRO A 368 22.66 23.33 6.76
CA PRO A 368 21.52 22.66 7.37
C PRO A 368 21.76 22.42 8.86
N ILE A 369 20.77 22.74 9.70
CA ILE A 369 20.83 22.48 11.15
C ILE A 369 20.27 21.08 11.41
N PRO A 370 21.03 20.14 11.98
CA PRO A 370 20.53 18.79 12.25
C PRO A 370 19.30 18.82 13.16
N GLY A 371 18.18 18.26 12.68
CA GLY A 371 16.94 18.13 13.46
C GLY A 371 15.98 19.33 13.41
N PHE A 372 16.38 20.43 12.79
CA PHE A 372 15.57 21.65 12.67
C PHE A 372 15.48 22.16 11.23
N PHE A 373 14.34 22.75 10.89
CA PHE A 373 14.13 23.50 9.65
C PHE A 373 14.18 25.01 9.93
N LYS A 374 14.80 25.77 9.01
CA LYS A 374 14.76 27.25 9.01
C LYS A 374 13.44 27.69 8.36
N GLY A 375 12.56 28.36 9.09
CA GLY A 375 11.20 28.64 8.65
C GLY A 375 10.31 27.39 8.61
N MET A 376 9.01 27.58 8.36
CA MET A 376 8.04 26.49 8.33
C MET A 376 8.21 25.63 7.06
N PRO A 377 8.25 24.29 7.15
CA PRO A 377 8.27 23.41 5.99
C PRO A 377 7.02 23.56 5.11
N THR A 378 7.20 23.44 3.79
CA THR A 378 6.11 23.51 2.78
C THR A 378 4.99 22.50 3.04
N PRO A 379 5.23 21.20 3.39
CA PRO A 379 4.13 20.27 3.66
C PRO A 379 3.34 20.66 4.91
N ALA A 380 4.02 21.18 5.93
CA ALA A 380 3.37 21.61 7.16
C ALA A 380 2.51 22.87 6.93
N ALA A 381 2.98 23.81 6.12
CA ALA A 381 2.22 24.99 5.73
C ALA A 381 0.96 24.60 4.93
N ALA A 382 1.10 23.69 3.97
CA ALA A 382 0.00 23.17 3.15
C ALA A 382 -1.13 22.57 4.01
N LEU A 383 -0.76 21.71 4.97
CA LEU A 383 -1.73 21.11 5.90
C LEU A 383 -2.34 22.15 6.85
N LEU A 384 -1.55 23.10 7.35
CA LEU A 384 -2.07 24.16 8.22
C LEU A 384 -3.14 25.01 7.53
N VAL A 385 -2.91 25.41 6.28
CA VAL A 385 -3.84 26.29 5.54
C VAL A 385 -5.08 25.54 5.05
N ALA A 386 -4.97 24.25 4.74
CA ALA A 386 -6.09 23.43 4.31
C ALA A 386 -7.01 23.00 5.47
N ALA A 387 -6.48 22.86 6.69
CA ALA A 387 -7.23 22.43 7.87
C ALA A 387 -8.53 23.23 8.15
N PRO A 388 -8.52 24.58 8.25
CA PRO A 388 -9.73 25.34 8.54
C PRO A 388 -10.74 25.36 7.39
N MET A 389 -10.33 25.00 6.17
CA MET A 389 -11.26 24.92 5.02
C MET A 389 -12.30 23.81 5.23
N ILE A 390 -11.96 22.75 5.97
CA ILE A 390 -12.92 21.70 6.36
C ILE A 390 -14.01 22.28 7.27
N MET A 391 -13.67 23.22 8.15
CA MET A 391 -14.63 23.88 9.04
C MET A 391 -15.51 24.87 8.27
N LEU A 392 -14.92 25.56 7.29
CA LEU A 392 -15.66 26.40 6.37
C LEU A 392 -16.64 25.58 5.52
N GLU A 393 -16.26 24.40 5.03
CA GLU A 393 -17.16 23.46 4.32
C GLU A 393 -18.36 23.08 5.20
N THR A 394 -18.13 22.68 6.45
CA THR A 394 -19.22 22.37 7.37
C THR A 394 -20.11 23.59 7.67
N ALA A 395 -19.51 24.77 7.86
CA ALA A 395 -20.26 26.00 8.14
C ALA A 395 -21.15 26.42 6.95
N VAL A 396 -20.67 26.23 5.71
CA VAL A 396 -21.43 26.48 4.49
C VAL A 396 -22.58 25.49 4.35
N ALA A 397 -22.33 24.20 4.60
CA ALA A 397 -23.35 23.15 4.52
C ALA A 397 -24.47 23.36 5.56
N GLU A 398 -24.13 23.84 6.76
CA GLU A 398 -25.08 24.13 7.84
C GLU A 398 -25.72 25.53 7.75
N MET A 399 -25.38 26.32 6.72
CA MET A 399 -25.81 27.72 6.57
C MET A 399 -25.55 28.56 7.84
N SER A 400 -24.46 28.28 8.54
CA SER A 400 -24.12 28.86 9.83
C SER A 400 -23.70 30.32 9.69
N GLY A 401 -24.02 31.16 10.69
CA GLY A 401 -23.49 32.52 10.79
C GLY A 401 -21.95 32.60 10.92
N THR A 402 -21.29 31.46 11.15
CA THR A 402 -19.83 31.36 11.27
C THR A 402 -19.09 31.30 9.93
N VAL A 403 -19.79 31.25 8.79
CA VAL A 403 -19.17 31.20 7.44
C VAL A 403 -18.21 32.37 7.21
N ALA A 404 -18.61 33.59 7.57
CA ALA A 404 -17.76 34.77 7.41
C ALA A 404 -16.51 34.68 8.29
N PHE A 405 -16.64 34.21 9.54
CA PHE A 405 -15.52 34.01 10.45
C PHE A 405 -14.50 33.03 9.88
N TRP A 406 -14.96 31.84 9.45
CA TRP A 406 -14.08 30.82 8.90
C TRP A 406 -13.43 31.24 7.58
N GLY A 407 -14.15 31.99 6.73
CA GLY A 407 -13.61 32.54 5.49
C GLY A 407 -12.47 33.54 5.72
N ILE A 408 -12.68 34.50 6.63
CA ILE A 408 -11.64 35.47 7.05
C ILE A 408 -10.47 34.73 7.71
N PHE A 409 -10.75 33.76 8.57
CA PHE A 409 -9.73 32.96 9.25
C PHE A 409 -8.85 32.20 8.25
N CYS A 410 -9.43 31.54 7.25
CA CYS A 410 -8.68 30.88 6.18
C CYS A 410 -7.79 31.87 5.42
N PHE A 411 -8.32 33.05 5.06
CA PHE A 411 -7.58 34.09 4.35
C PHE A 411 -6.39 34.60 5.17
N CYS A 412 -6.61 34.96 6.44
CA CYS A 412 -5.55 35.42 7.33
C CYS A 412 -4.50 34.34 7.57
N LEU A 413 -4.92 33.08 7.78
CA LEU A 413 -4.01 31.97 8.03
C LEU A 413 -3.15 31.66 6.80
N LEU A 414 -3.71 31.76 5.59
CA LEU A 414 -2.96 31.58 4.34
C LEU A 414 -1.85 32.63 4.22
N LEU A 415 -2.15 33.91 4.45
CA LEU A 415 -1.15 34.98 4.41
C LEU A 415 -0.10 34.84 5.51
N LEU A 416 -0.52 34.46 6.71
CA LEU A 416 0.37 34.18 7.83
C LEU A 416 1.34 33.04 7.47
N ALA A 417 0.84 31.93 6.93
CA ALA A 417 1.65 30.79 6.51
C ALA A 417 2.68 31.20 5.45
N SER A 418 2.28 31.97 4.43
CA SER A 418 3.18 32.51 3.39
C SER A 418 4.37 33.28 3.98
N GLY A 419 4.09 34.12 4.98
CA GLY A 419 5.13 34.86 5.70
C GLY A 419 6.02 33.94 6.52
N VAL A 420 5.41 33.09 7.36
CA VAL A 420 6.12 32.20 8.30
C VAL A 420 7.00 31.16 7.61
N MET A 421 6.62 30.68 6.42
CA MET A 421 7.47 29.80 5.61
C MET A 421 8.83 30.44 5.32
N ASN A 422 8.85 31.75 5.04
CA ASN A 422 10.06 32.50 4.69
C ASN A 422 10.74 33.19 5.89
N LEU A 423 10.26 32.97 7.13
CA LEU A 423 10.92 33.43 8.36
C LEU A 423 12.06 32.48 8.77
N TYR A 424 13.17 32.54 8.04
CA TYR A 424 14.35 31.69 8.25
C TYR A 424 14.98 31.73 9.66
N PRO A 425 14.90 32.81 10.46
CA PRO A 425 15.40 32.81 11.84
C PRO A 425 14.65 31.85 12.77
N VAL A 426 13.41 31.48 12.43
CA VAL A 426 12.57 30.62 13.26
C VAL A 426 12.92 29.16 13.01
N ARG A 427 13.26 28.42 14.07
CA ARG A 427 13.64 27.01 13.99
C ARG A 427 12.42 26.11 14.26
N TYR A 428 11.95 25.42 13.23
CA TYR A 428 10.88 24.44 13.35
C TYR A 428 11.45 23.04 13.58
N LEU A 429 10.85 22.28 14.50
CA LEU A 429 11.26 20.91 14.77
C LEU A 429 10.94 20.01 13.58
N HIS A 430 11.87 19.12 13.21
CA HIS A 430 11.60 18.08 12.23
C HIS A 430 10.71 16.99 12.83
N ILE A 431 9.39 17.15 12.69
CA ILE A 431 8.39 16.28 13.34
C ILE A 431 8.60 14.80 13.01
N GLY A 432 9.01 14.48 11.78
CA GLY A 432 9.30 13.11 11.35
C GLY A 432 10.36 12.41 12.23
N ARG A 433 11.51 13.05 12.48
CA ARG A 433 12.58 12.48 13.32
C ARG A 433 12.19 12.41 14.79
N PHE A 434 11.41 13.38 15.26
CA PHE A 434 10.89 13.37 16.63
C PHE A 434 9.93 12.20 16.87
N MET A 435 9.03 11.95 15.91
CA MET A 435 8.08 10.83 15.93
C MET A 435 8.79 9.48 15.87
N ASP A 436 9.85 9.34 15.08
CA ASP A 436 10.60 8.09 14.97
C ASP A 436 11.25 7.68 16.31
N ARG A 437 11.57 8.65 17.20
CA ARG A 437 12.16 8.38 18.53
C ARG A 437 11.16 8.04 19.62
N ARG A 438 9.93 8.52 19.51
CA ARG A 438 8.89 8.31 20.53
C ARG A 438 7.75 7.49 19.93
N PRO A 439 7.93 6.16 19.79
CA PRO A 439 6.93 5.31 19.14
C PRO A 439 5.58 5.30 19.89
N GLY A 440 5.56 5.54 21.21
CA GLY A 440 4.33 5.76 21.96
C GLY A 440 3.57 7.01 21.52
N PHE A 441 4.28 8.15 21.43
CA PHE A 441 3.71 9.41 20.93
C PHE A 441 3.20 9.25 19.50
N THR A 442 3.96 8.61 18.61
CA THR A 442 3.55 8.36 17.23
C THR A 442 2.30 7.49 17.14
N ARG A 443 2.22 6.40 17.89
CA ARG A 443 1.03 5.53 17.92
C ARG A 443 -0.21 6.27 18.43
N ILE A 444 -0.07 7.10 19.47
CA ILE A 444 -1.18 7.90 20.01
C ILE A 444 -1.66 8.92 18.99
N ASN A 445 -0.77 9.71 18.39
CA ASN A 445 -1.15 10.71 17.38
C ASN A 445 -1.76 10.05 16.13
N LEU A 446 -1.22 8.92 15.69
CA LEU A 446 -1.77 8.15 14.57
C LEU A 446 -3.16 7.60 14.91
N ALA A 447 -3.37 7.07 16.11
CA ALA A 447 -4.68 6.60 16.56
C ALA A 447 -5.69 7.74 16.63
N VAL A 448 -5.31 8.89 17.20
CA VAL A 448 -6.17 10.09 17.24
C VAL A 448 -6.52 10.55 15.83
N PHE A 449 -5.54 10.61 14.93
CA PHE A 449 -5.78 10.96 13.53
C PHE A 449 -6.78 9.98 12.89
N LEU A 450 -6.51 8.68 12.91
CA LEU A 450 -7.36 7.66 12.29
C LEU A 450 -8.77 7.61 12.87
N LEU A 451 -8.92 7.76 14.19
CA LEU A 451 -10.24 7.84 14.82
C LEU A 451 -10.97 9.11 14.41
N SER A 452 -10.26 10.25 14.35
CA SER A 452 -10.87 11.54 14.02
C SER A 452 -11.35 11.63 12.57
N VAL A 453 -10.71 10.93 11.61
CA VAL A 453 -11.06 10.97 10.17
C VAL A 453 -12.55 10.67 9.90
N PHE A 454 -13.12 9.74 10.67
CA PHE A 454 -14.52 9.32 10.51
C PHE A 454 -15.51 10.16 11.33
N THR A 455 -15.03 11.18 12.04
CA THR A 455 -15.84 12.04 12.91
C THR A 455 -16.01 13.44 12.32
N PRO A 456 -17.08 14.18 12.68
CA PRO A 456 -17.21 15.58 12.31
C PRO A 456 -16.12 16.48 12.94
N PHE A 457 -15.46 16.00 14.00
CA PHE A 457 -14.40 16.74 14.69
C PHE A 457 -13.05 16.74 13.97
N PHE A 458 -12.92 16.02 12.84
CA PHE A 458 -11.67 15.88 12.10
C PHE A 458 -10.97 17.23 11.85
N GLY A 459 -11.70 18.21 11.30
CA GLY A 459 -11.14 19.53 10.98
C GLY A 459 -10.60 20.29 12.19
N TYR A 460 -11.31 20.25 13.32
CA TYR A 460 -10.85 20.85 14.58
C TYR A 460 -9.56 20.20 15.08
N VAL A 461 -9.50 18.86 15.06
CA VAL A 461 -8.33 18.09 15.52
C VAL A 461 -7.10 18.47 14.70
N VAL A 462 -7.20 18.43 13.36
CA VAL A 462 -6.06 18.75 12.49
C VAL A 462 -5.67 20.23 12.55
N LEU A 463 -6.62 21.14 12.73
CA LEU A 463 -6.34 22.56 12.93
C LEU A 463 -5.59 22.82 14.24
N VAL A 464 -5.99 22.17 15.33
CA VAL A 464 -5.29 22.26 16.62
C VAL A 464 -3.85 21.76 16.47
N TYR A 465 -3.63 20.62 15.80
CA TYR A 465 -2.28 20.15 15.50
C TYR A 465 -1.48 21.15 14.66
N GLY A 466 -2.09 21.75 13.64
CA GLY A 466 -1.46 22.78 12.81
C GLY A 466 -1.05 24.01 13.62
N ILE A 467 -1.93 24.52 14.49
CA ILE A 467 -1.66 25.69 15.35
C ILE A 467 -0.58 25.36 16.39
N LEU A 468 -0.63 24.17 16.99
CA LEU A 468 0.42 23.71 17.90
C LEU A 468 1.77 23.65 17.19
N TYR A 469 1.82 23.17 15.95
CA TYR A 469 3.04 23.16 15.15
C TYR A 469 3.52 24.57 14.81
N LEU A 470 2.61 25.48 14.42
CA LEU A 470 2.91 26.88 14.12
C LEU A 470 3.56 27.60 15.31
N ILE A 471 3.05 27.39 16.52
CA ILE A 471 3.54 28.02 17.76
C ILE A 471 4.75 27.28 18.34
N SER A 472 4.97 26.02 17.95
CA SER A 472 6.02 25.15 18.50
C SER A 472 7.40 25.82 18.65
N PRO A 473 7.91 26.65 17.72
CA PRO A 473 9.25 27.24 17.85
C PRO A 473 9.46 28.08 19.12
N LYS A 474 8.40 28.65 19.70
CA LYS A 474 8.49 29.39 20.98
C LYS A 474 8.89 28.47 22.15
N PHE A 475 8.52 27.19 22.08
CA PHE A 475 8.79 26.20 23.11
C PHE A 475 10.00 25.32 22.76
N THR A 476 10.18 24.95 21.48
CA THR A 476 11.25 24.05 21.03
C THR A 476 12.54 24.77 20.64
N GLY A 477 12.54 26.10 20.45
CA GLY A 477 13.75 26.88 20.14
C GLY A 477 14.83 26.86 21.24
N LYS A 478 14.51 26.33 22.42
CA LYS A 478 15.43 26.16 23.57
C LYS A 478 16.06 24.76 23.66
N ILE A 479 15.67 23.81 22.79
CA ILE A 479 16.19 22.44 22.82
C ILE A 479 17.51 22.39 22.06
N ASN A 480 18.53 21.76 22.63
CA ASN A 480 19.82 21.61 21.97
C ASN A 480 19.70 20.74 20.71
N PRO A 481 20.32 21.12 19.57
CA PRO A 481 20.26 20.37 18.32
C PRO A 481 20.79 18.93 18.44
N GLU A 482 21.76 18.71 19.32
CA GLU A 482 22.38 17.40 19.56
C GLU A 482 21.41 16.38 20.16
N ASP A 483 20.52 16.82 21.04
CA ASP A 483 19.48 15.99 21.64
C ASP A 483 18.47 15.46 20.61
N ILE A 484 18.37 16.09 19.44
CA ILE A 484 17.42 15.78 18.36
C ILE A 484 18.12 15.13 17.15
N SER A 485 19.42 15.37 16.94
CA SER A 485 20.17 14.86 15.79
C SER A 485 20.52 13.37 15.90
N GLY A 486 20.74 12.85 17.11
CA GLY A 486 20.97 11.41 17.35
C GLY A 486 22.38 10.96 17.09
N VAL A 487 23.29 11.92 16.94
CA VAL A 487 24.70 11.69 17.12
C VAL A 487 24.89 11.56 18.64
N LYS A 488 24.96 10.32 19.15
CA LYS A 488 25.65 10.12 20.43
C LYS A 488 27.12 10.55 20.20
N PRO A 489 27.75 11.24 21.17
CA PRO A 489 29.19 11.46 21.11
C PRO A 489 29.95 10.14 20.96
#